data_AF-A0A1I6WWG0-F1
#
_entry.id   AF-A0A1I6WWG0-F1
#
_cell.length_a   1.000
_cell.length_b   1.000
_cell.length_c   1.000
_cell.angle_alpha   90.00
_cell.angle_beta   90.00
_cell.angle_gamma   90.00
#
_symmetry.space_group_name_H-M   'P 1'
#
loop_
_entity.id
_entity.type
_entity.pdbx_description
1 polymer ?
#
loop_
_entity_poly.entity_id
_entity_poly.type
_entity_poly.pdbx_seq_one_letter_code
_entity_poly.pdbx_strand_id
1 'polypeptide(L)'
;MAELGCGWGCWMTNAGVAARDAGLDIHVIGVEGDETYVRFAQETLANNDIPPTRYTIHRGVAAATSGIALFPRQANPGDHYGLEPVFGASEAERDKAVAAGTHDALPMVPMDQVVAEHRQLDLLHIDIQGGEHDLVSSCLDVLNERIAYMMIGTHSRQIEGQLMQTLLSAGWRLEVERPAVLRLNDPTPFTYIDGVQGWRNTRLNSHKDS
;
A
#
# COMPACT_ATOMS: atom_id res chain seq x y z
N MET A 1 4.56 -8.25 -8.10
CA MET A 1 4.59 -7.34 -6.93
C MET A 1 3.20 -6.84 -6.63
N ALA A 2 2.94 -6.34 -5.42
CA ALA A 2 1.72 -5.58 -5.12
C ALA A 2 2.04 -4.18 -4.57
N GLU A 3 1.20 -3.20 -4.86
CA GLU A 3 1.28 -1.82 -4.37
C GLU A 3 -0.05 -1.42 -3.73
N LEU A 4 -0.03 -1.10 -2.44
CA LEU A 4 -1.20 -0.68 -1.66
C LEU A 4 -1.19 0.83 -1.51
N GLY A 5 -2.23 1.50 -2.00
CA GLY A 5 -2.19 2.94 -2.24
C GLY A 5 -1.36 3.24 -3.48
N CYS A 6 -1.70 2.62 -4.62
CA CYS A 6 -0.82 2.68 -5.79
C CYS A 6 -0.84 4.03 -6.52
N GLY A 7 -1.79 4.93 -6.22
CA GLY A 7 -1.89 6.22 -6.88
C GLY A 7 -1.92 6.04 -8.41
N TRP A 8 -1.01 6.72 -9.09
CA TRP A 8 -0.85 6.61 -10.56
C TRP A 8 0.00 5.41 -11.01
N GLY A 9 0.28 4.44 -10.14
CA GLY A 9 0.95 3.18 -10.46
C GLY A 9 2.48 3.29 -10.59
N CYS A 10 3.10 4.22 -9.85
CA CYS A 10 4.53 4.52 -9.97
C CYS A 10 5.40 3.29 -9.67
N TRP A 11 5.24 2.68 -8.50
CA TRP A 11 6.14 1.63 -8.06
C TRP A 11 5.85 0.29 -8.73
N MET A 12 4.57 -0.02 -8.97
CA MET A 12 4.18 -1.21 -9.73
C MET A 12 4.70 -1.15 -11.17
N THR A 13 4.71 0.02 -11.81
CA THR A 13 5.28 0.19 -13.16
C THR A 13 6.79 0.05 -13.14
N ASN A 14 7.48 0.74 -12.24
CA ASN A 14 8.94 0.68 -12.13
C ASN A 14 9.44 -0.74 -11.87
N ALA A 15 8.81 -1.45 -10.93
CA ALA A 15 9.17 -2.84 -10.63
C ALA A 15 8.82 -3.78 -11.79
N GLY A 16 7.66 -3.59 -12.43
CA GLY A 16 7.24 -4.38 -13.58
C GLY A 16 8.21 -4.24 -14.76
N VAL A 17 8.59 -3.01 -15.11
CA VAL A 17 9.57 -2.73 -16.18
C VAL A 17 10.93 -3.32 -15.83
N ALA A 18 11.43 -3.08 -14.62
CA ALA A 18 12.74 -3.61 -14.19
C ALA A 18 12.79 -5.14 -14.22
N ALA A 19 11.73 -5.81 -13.75
CA ALA A 19 11.64 -7.27 -13.76
C ALA A 19 11.54 -7.84 -15.19
N ARG A 20 10.73 -7.22 -16.05
CA ARG A 20 10.63 -7.59 -17.47
C ARG A 20 11.98 -7.45 -18.18
N ASP A 21 12.68 -6.34 -17.97
CA ASP A 21 13.98 -6.08 -18.59
C ASP A 21 15.07 -7.04 -18.07
N ALA A 22 14.90 -7.57 -16.85
CA ALA A 22 15.69 -8.67 -16.31
C ALA A 22 15.29 -10.07 -16.83
N GLY A 23 14.31 -10.15 -17.74
CA GLY A 23 13.82 -11.41 -18.32
C GLY A 23 12.92 -12.23 -17.39
N LEU A 24 12.38 -11.63 -16.33
CA LEU A 24 11.48 -12.29 -15.39
C LEU A 24 10.03 -12.22 -15.88
N ASP A 25 9.24 -13.21 -15.46
CA ASP A 25 7.80 -13.18 -15.64
C ASP A 25 7.19 -12.17 -14.65
N ILE A 26 6.31 -11.29 -15.14
CA ILE A 26 5.75 -10.21 -14.32
C ILE A 26 4.24 -10.34 -14.15
N HIS A 27 3.79 -10.10 -12.92
CA HIS A 27 2.43 -9.71 -12.61
C HIS A 27 2.46 -8.63 -11.53
N VAL A 28 1.75 -7.53 -11.76
CA VAL A 28 1.74 -6.38 -10.84
C VAL A 28 0.33 -6.06 -10.38
N ILE A 29 0.16 -5.88 -9.07
CA ILE A 29 -1.16 -5.69 -8.45
C ILE A 29 -1.21 -4.32 -7.79
N GLY A 30 -2.26 -3.55 -8.04
CA GLY A 30 -2.50 -2.25 -7.40
C GLY A 30 -3.80 -2.26 -6.59
N VAL A 31 -3.83 -1.56 -5.45
CA VAL A 31 -5.06 -1.22 -4.72
C VAL A 31 -5.12 0.30 -4.58
N GLU A 32 -6.19 0.91 -5.08
CA GLU A 32 -6.38 2.37 -5.08
C GLU A 32 -7.86 2.72 -4.87
N GLY A 33 -8.12 3.73 -4.03
CA GLY A 33 -9.48 4.16 -3.69
C GLY A 33 -10.07 5.13 -4.70
N ASP A 34 -9.25 6.02 -5.25
CA ASP A 34 -9.70 7.06 -6.18
C ASP A 34 -9.79 6.53 -7.62
N GLU A 35 -10.97 6.69 -8.25
CA GLU A 35 -11.22 6.24 -9.63
C GLU A 35 -10.29 6.93 -10.65
N THR A 36 -9.94 8.19 -10.41
CA THR A 36 -9.04 8.95 -11.29
C THR A 36 -7.63 8.36 -11.23
N TYR A 37 -7.14 8.05 -10.02
CA TYR A 37 -5.83 7.43 -9.85
C TYR A 37 -5.80 5.98 -10.37
N VAL A 38 -6.88 5.20 -10.20
CA VAL A 38 -7.03 3.88 -10.85
C VAL A 38 -6.84 3.99 -12.37
N ARG A 39 -7.49 4.96 -13.02
CA ARG A 39 -7.32 5.20 -14.46
C ARG A 39 -5.89 5.62 -14.80
N PHE A 40 -5.28 6.51 -14.02
CA PHE A 40 -3.89 6.92 -14.24
C PHE A 40 -2.90 5.77 -14.09
N ALA A 41 -3.13 4.84 -13.16
CA ALA A 41 -2.32 3.63 -13.03
C ALA A 41 -2.44 2.73 -14.28
N GLN A 42 -3.65 2.54 -14.80
CA GLN A 42 -3.87 1.79 -16.05
C GLN A 42 -3.17 2.44 -17.24
N GLU A 43 -3.29 3.76 -17.39
CA GLU A 43 -2.61 4.54 -18.43
C GLU A 43 -1.09 4.45 -18.31
N THR A 44 -0.56 4.55 -17.09
CA THR A 44 0.89 4.46 -16.82
C THR A 44 1.43 3.08 -17.19
N LEU A 45 0.74 2.00 -16.81
CA LEU A 45 1.13 0.63 -17.19
C LEU A 45 1.09 0.43 -18.72
N ALA A 46 0.03 0.90 -19.38
CA ALA A 46 -0.12 0.80 -20.83
C ALA A 46 0.98 1.57 -21.57
N ASN A 47 1.32 2.78 -21.11
CA ASN A 47 2.39 3.61 -21.68
C ASN A 47 3.79 3.01 -21.50
N ASN A 48 3.95 2.01 -20.62
CA ASN A 48 5.20 1.30 -20.36
C ASN A 48 5.19 -0.15 -20.89
N ASP A 49 4.27 -0.45 -21.82
CA ASP A 49 4.13 -1.76 -22.48
C ASP A 49 3.87 -2.93 -21.50
N ILE A 50 3.14 -2.67 -20.41
CA ILE A 50 2.65 -3.73 -19.51
C ILE A 50 1.19 -4.01 -19.89
N PRO A 51 0.87 -5.16 -20.53
CA PRO A 51 -0.47 -5.41 -21.03
C PRO A 51 -1.44 -5.80 -19.90
N PRO A 52 -2.77 -5.65 -20.10
CA PRO A 52 -3.79 -5.99 -19.09
C PRO A 52 -3.77 -7.41 -18.54
N THR A 53 -3.13 -8.35 -19.26
CA THR A 53 -2.94 -9.73 -18.78
C THR A 53 -1.83 -9.87 -17.74
N ARG A 54 -1.07 -8.80 -17.48
CA ARG A 54 0.07 -8.76 -16.55
C ARG A 54 -0.16 -7.84 -15.35
N TYR A 55 -1.38 -7.33 -15.19
CA TYR A 55 -1.71 -6.54 -14.02
C TYR A 55 -3.14 -6.74 -13.54
N THR A 56 -3.33 -6.49 -12.26
CA THR A 56 -4.65 -6.41 -11.62
C THR A 56 -4.71 -5.10 -10.84
N ILE A 57 -5.77 -4.31 -11.00
CA ILE A 57 -5.99 -3.11 -10.18
C ILE A 57 -7.34 -3.24 -9.49
N HIS A 58 -7.33 -3.22 -8.17
CA HIS A 58 -8.52 -3.20 -7.34
C HIS A 58 -8.87 -1.76 -7.01
N ARG A 59 -10.08 -1.34 -7.39
CA ARG A 59 -10.67 -0.13 -6.83
C ARG A 59 -11.20 -0.42 -5.43
N GLY A 60 -10.48 0.03 -4.40
CA GLY A 60 -10.79 -0.30 -3.02
C GLY A 60 -9.79 0.23 -2.00
N VAL A 61 -9.99 -0.13 -0.74
CA VAL A 61 -9.13 0.26 0.38
C VAL A 61 -8.38 -0.98 0.88
N ALA A 62 -7.05 -0.96 0.86
CA ALA A 62 -6.27 -2.06 1.45
C ALA A 62 -6.55 -2.17 2.95
N ALA A 63 -6.88 -3.38 3.42
CA ALA A 63 -7.27 -3.60 4.81
C ALA A 63 -6.89 -5.00 5.31
N ALA A 64 -7.07 -5.25 6.61
CA ALA A 64 -6.84 -6.58 7.18
C ALA A 64 -7.99 -7.56 6.91
N THR A 65 -9.21 -7.04 6.73
CA THR A 65 -10.43 -7.84 6.59
C THR A 65 -11.30 -7.29 5.47
N SER A 66 -12.19 -8.11 4.93
CA SER A 66 -13.24 -7.65 4.02
C SER A 66 -14.26 -6.76 4.75
N GLY A 67 -14.91 -5.88 3.99
CA GLY A 67 -15.88 -4.92 4.50
C GLY A 67 -16.06 -3.75 3.56
N ILE A 68 -16.64 -2.67 4.06
CA ILE A 68 -16.80 -1.40 3.34
C ILE A 68 -16.16 -0.29 4.18
N ALA A 69 -15.30 0.50 3.55
CA ALA A 69 -14.73 1.71 4.11
C ALA A 69 -15.24 2.94 3.36
N LEU A 70 -15.27 4.09 4.04
CA LEU A 70 -15.49 5.36 3.36
C LEU A 70 -14.15 5.94 2.94
N PHE A 71 -14.01 6.22 1.66
CA PHE A 71 -12.82 6.86 1.10
C PHE A 71 -13.15 8.30 0.71
N PRO A 72 -12.42 9.32 1.18
CA PRO A 72 -12.73 10.72 0.87
C PRO A 72 -12.70 10.99 -0.64
N ARG A 73 -13.62 11.82 -1.13
CA ARG A 73 -13.53 12.37 -2.49
C ARG A 73 -12.78 13.69 -2.46
N GLN A 74 -11.97 13.94 -3.48
CA GLN A 74 -11.35 15.25 -3.72
C GLN A 74 -12.17 16.05 -4.72
N ALA A 75 -12.26 17.36 -4.47
CA ALA A 75 -12.92 18.27 -5.41
C ALA A 75 -12.08 18.47 -6.69
N ASN A 76 -10.74 18.52 -6.56
CA ASN A 76 -9.81 18.50 -7.70
C ASN A 76 -8.78 17.37 -7.52
N PRO A 77 -8.56 16.52 -8.55
CA PRO A 77 -7.50 15.52 -8.53
C PRO A 77 -6.12 16.18 -8.34
N GLY A 78 -5.32 15.68 -7.38
CA GLY A 78 -3.97 16.18 -7.11
C GLY A 78 -3.87 17.25 -6.03
N ASP A 79 -4.97 17.68 -5.41
CA ASP A 79 -4.94 18.62 -4.29
C ASP A 79 -4.35 17.99 -3.02
N HIS A 80 -4.61 16.70 -2.79
CA HIS A 80 -4.09 15.98 -1.62
C HIS A 80 -3.59 14.57 -1.99
N TYR A 81 -2.30 14.29 -1.83
CA TYR A 81 -1.73 12.96 -2.12
C TYR A 81 -1.83 11.99 -0.93
N GLY A 82 -2.81 12.17 -0.03
CA GLY A 82 -2.90 11.39 1.19
C GLY A 82 -4.27 11.41 1.85
N LEU A 83 -5.23 10.68 1.28
CA LEU A 83 -6.55 10.52 1.89
C LEU A 83 -6.57 9.29 2.80
N GLU A 84 -7.00 9.50 4.04
CA GLU A 84 -7.17 8.43 5.01
C GLU A 84 -8.61 7.86 4.93
N PRO A 85 -8.79 6.54 4.76
CA PRO A 85 -10.10 5.91 4.77
C PRO A 85 -10.70 5.87 6.18
N VAL A 86 -12.02 5.98 6.27
CA VAL A 86 -12.78 5.78 7.52
C VAL A 86 -13.32 4.36 7.57
N PHE A 87 -12.83 3.58 8.52
CA PHE A 87 -13.29 2.23 8.81
C PHE A 87 -14.43 2.23 9.85
N GLY A 88 -15.25 1.18 9.83
CA GLY A 88 -16.25 0.93 10.88
C GLY A 88 -17.47 1.88 10.89
N ALA A 89 -17.62 2.75 9.90
CA ALA A 89 -18.80 3.61 9.77
C ALA A 89 -20.07 2.76 9.65
N SER A 90 -21.12 3.15 10.39
CA SER A 90 -22.44 2.53 10.30
C SER A 90 -23.06 2.77 8.91
N GLU A 91 -24.05 1.96 8.54
CA GLU A 91 -24.74 2.11 7.25
C GLU A 91 -25.32 3.52 7.06
N ALA A 92 -25.96 4.08 8.10
CA ALA A 92 -26.51 5.42 8.06
C ALA A 92 -25.44 6.52 7.88
N GLU A 93 -24.26 6.36 8.49
CA GLU A 93 -23.15 7.30 8.29
C GLU A 93 -22.58 7.20 6.88
N ARG A 94 -22.46 5.98 6.33
CA ARG A 94 -22.01 5.77 4.95
C ARG A 94 -22.97 6.40 3.95
N ASP A 95 -24.27 6.12 4.07
CA ASP A 95 -25.29 6.66 3.18
C ASP A 95 -25.30 8.18 3.20
N LYS A 96 -25.17 8.78 4.40
CA LYS A 96 -25.09 10.22 4.56
C LYS A 96 -23.85 10.81 3.88
N ALA A 97 -22.68 10.21 4.06
CA ALA A 97 -21.42 10.70 3.48
C ALA A 97 -21.40 10.59 1.94
N VAL A 98 -21.94 9.48 1.41
CA VAL A 98 -22.10 9.25 -0.04
C VAL A 98 -23.13 10.21 -0.64
N ALA A 99 -24.29 10.39 0.00
CA ALA A 99 -25.32 11.33 -0.45
C ALA A 99 -24.83 12.79 -0.42
N ALA A 100 -23.98 13.14 0.54
CA ALA A 100 -23.33 14.44 0.60
C ALA A 100 -22.21 14.61 -0.46
N GLY A 101 -21.84 13.55 -1.18
CA GLY A 101 -20.78 13.58 -2.20
C GLY A 101 -19.38 13.76 -1.61
N THR A 102 -19.21 13.54 -0.31
CA THR A 102 -17.94 13.75 0.40
C THR A 102 -17.03 12.53 0.37
N HIS A 103 -17.61 11.34 0.24
CA HIS A 103 -16.89 10.06 0.28
C HIS A 103 -17.49 9.07 -0.72
N ASP A 104 -16.66 8.12 -1.15
CA ASP A 104 -17.09 6.88 -1.77
C ASP A 104 -17.16 5.76 -0.73
N ALA A 105 -18.18 4.90 -0.82
CA ALA A 105 -18.21 3.63 -0.09
C ALA A 105 -17.50 2.57 -0.95
N LEU A 106 -16.34 2.12 -0.51
CA LEU A 106 -15.46 1.23 -1.27
C LEU A 106 -15.27 -0.13 -0.57
N PRO A 107 -15.10 -1.21 -1.34
CA PRO A 107 -14.73 -2.49 -0.77
C PRO A 107 -13.35 -2.41 -0.11
N MET A 108 -13.26 -2.98 1.08
CA MET A 108 -12.00 -3.27 1.74
C MET A 108 -11.39 -4.51 1.08
N VAL A 109 -10.16 -4.40 0.61
CA VAL A 109 -9.41 -5.43 -0.11
C VAL A 109 -8.40 -6.06 0.87
N PRO A 110 -8.69 -7.25 1.42
CA PRO A 110 -7.78 -7.92 2.33
C PRO A 110 -6.54 -8.49 1.62
N MET A 111 -5.46 -8.68 2.39
CA MET A 111 -4.18 -9.14 1.84
C MET A 111 -4.27 -10.52 1.18
N ASP A 112 -5.10 -11.42 1.71
CA ASP A 112 -5.36 -12.74 1.12
C ASP A 112 -5.96 -12.64 -0.29
N GLN A 113 -6.83 -11.66 -0.53
CA GLN A 113 -7.37 -11.34 -1.84
C GLN A 113 -6.28 -10.77 -2.77
N VAL A 114 -5.44 -9.85 -2.28
CA VAL A 114 -4.33 -9.29 -3.06
C VAL A 114 -3.38 -10.39 -3.55
N VAL A 115 -3.09 -11.38 -2.70
CA VAL A 115 -2.17 -12.48 -3.02
C VAL A 115 -2.87 -13.74 -3.53
N ALA A 116 -4.18 -13.73 -3.78
CA ALA A 116 -4.97 -14.95 -3.98
C ALA A 116 -4.47 -15.81 -5.14
N GLU A 117 -4.12 -15.18 -6.27
CA GLU A 117 -3.71 -15.86 -7.50
C GLU A 117 -2.22 -16.26 -7.51
N HIS A 118 -1.46 -15.85 -6.50
CA HIS A 118 -0.02 -16.07 -6.44
C HIS A 118 0.38 -16.75 -5.14
N ARG A 119 1.20 -17.79 -5.27
CA ARG A 119 1.73 -18.50 -4.09
C ARG A 119 2.53 -17.56 -3.17
N GLN A 120 3.25 -16.62 -3.75
CA GLN A 120 4.15 -15.70 -3.05
C GLN A 120 4.27 -14.39 -3.87
N LEU A 121 4.50 -13.27 -3.20
CA LEU A 121 4.90 -12.00 -3.82
C LEU A 121 6.36 -11.69 -3.50
N ASP A 122 7.13 -11.30 -4.51
CA ASP A 122 8.54 -10.92 -4.35
C ASP A 122 8.70 -9.56 -3.66
N LEU A 123 7.79 -8.64 -3.94
CA LEU A 123 7.81 -7.27 -3.41
C LEU A 123 6.37 -6.82 -3.11
N LEU A 124 6.19 -6.25 -1.92
CA LEU A 124 5.00 -5.53 -1.51
C LEU A 124 5.40 -4.08 -1.19
N HIS A 125 4.79 -3.13 -1.88
CA HIS A 125 4.89 -1.72 -1.57
C HIS A 125 3.64 -1.29 -0.80
N ILE A 126 3.81 -0.59 0.32
CA ILE A 126 2.73 -0.07 1.16
C ILE A 126 2.91 1.43 1.26
N ASP A 127 1.95 2.18 0.73
CA ASP A 127 1.94 3.64 0.77
C ASP A 127 0.49 4.10 1.01
N ILE A 128 -0.01 3.75 2.19
CA ILE A 128 -1.32 4.13 2.68
C ILE A 128 -1.14 5.11 3.83
N GLN A 129 -2.03 6.09 3.94
CA GLN A 129 -1.94 7.11 4.98
C GLN A 129 -2.44 6.59 6.32
N GLY A 130 -1.60 6.63 7.35
CA GLY A 130 -1.96 6.41 8.75
C GLY A 130 -2.24 4.95 9.14
N GLY A 131 -2.58 4.08 8.19
CA GLY A 131 -2.94 2.67 8.41
C GLY A 131 -1.80 1.67 8.26
N GLU A 132 -0.54 2.10 8.07
CA GLU A 132 0.57 1.22 7.72
C GLU A 132 0.85 0.18 8.80
N HIS A 133 0.96 0.61 10.06
CA HIS A 133 1.21 -0.30 11.18
C HIS A 133 0.02 -1.23 11.45
N ASP A 134 -1.19 -0.71 11.42
CA ASP A 134 -2.41 -1.50 11.66
C ASP A 134 -2.58 -2.60 10.61
N LEU A 135 -2.34 -2.28 9.33
CA LEU A 135 -2.34 -3.28 8.26
C LEU A 135 -1.25 -4.33 8.47
N VAL A 136 -0.01 -3.91 8.70
CA VAL A 136 1.13 -4.82 8.84
C VAL A 136 0.96 -5.75 10.04
N SER A 137 0.55 -5.20 11.19
CA SER A 137 0.37 -5.98 12.41
C SER A 137 -0.80 -6.97 12.30
N SER A 138 -1.87 -6.60 11.62
CA SER A 138 -3.05 -7.47 11.43
C SER A 138 -2.83 -8.55 10.37
N CYS A 139 -1.98 -8.29 9.37
CA CYS A 139 -1.71 -9.21 8.26
C CYS A 139 -0.45 -10.05 8.46
N LEU A 140 0.18 -10.01 9.64
CA LEU A 140 1.52 -10.54 9.87
C LEU A 140 1.70 -12.01 9.47
N ASP A 141 0.69 -12.84 9.67
CA ASP A 141 0.72 -14.26 9.28
C ASP A 141 0.86 -14.43 7.75
N VAL A 142 0.00 -13.75 6.99
CA VAL A 142 0.06 -13.76 5.51
C VAL A 142 1.37 -13.14 5.03
N LEU A 143 1.82 -12.04 5.64
CA LEU A 143 3.08 -11.39 5.30
C LEU A 143 4.26 -12.35 5.49
N ASN A 144 4.33 -13.03 6.63
CA ASN A 144 5.39 -13.99 6.96
C ASN A 144 5.43 -15.18 6.00
N GLU A 145 4.27 -15.68 5.58
CA GLU A 145 4.15 -16.85 4.71
C GLU A 145 4.40 -16.51 3.23
N ARG A 146 3.94 -15.34 2.77
CA ARG A 146 3.77 -15.08 1.32
C ARG A 146 4.53 -13.89 0.77
N ILE A 147 5.18 -13.05 1.58
CA ILE A 147 5.83 -11.83 1.09
C ILE A 147 7.34 -11.91 1.32
N ALA A 148 8.13 -11.82 0.25
CA ALA A 148 9.59 -11.91 0.35
C ALA A 148 10.26 -10.60 0.79
N TYR A 149 9.72 -9.47 0.33
CA TYR A 149 10.25 -8.14 0.61
C TYR A 149 9.12 -7.13 0.73
N MET A 150 9.25 -6.19 1.67
CA MET A 150 8.34 -5.07 1.83
C MET A 150 9.08 -3.75 1.72
N MET A 151 8.46 -2.76 1.09
CA MET A 151 8.85 -1.36 1.13
C MET A 151 7.65 -0.55 1.61
N ILE A 152 7.82 0.22 2.67
CA ILE A 152 6.73 0.91 3.35
C ILE A 152 7.06 2.41 3.36
N GLY A 153 6.27 3.22 2.65
CA GLY A 153 6.23 4.67 2.84
C GLY A 153 5.55 4.97 4.18
N THR A 154 6.20 5.71 5.06
CA THR A 154 5.72 5.90 6.44
C THR A 154 5.41 7.35 6.75
N HIS A 155 4.21 7.61 7.26
CA HIS A 155 3.69 8.97 7.45
C HIS A 155 3.87 9.52 8.88
N SER A 156 4.52 8.78 9.78
CA SER A 156 4.78 9.21 11.17
C SER A 156 5.95 8.49 11.83
N ARG A 157 6.72 9.22 12.66
CA ARG A 157 7.76 8.64 13.53
C ARG A 157 7.22 7.58 14.50
N GLN A 158 5.96 7.73 14.92
CA GLN A 158 5.32 6.75 15.79
C GLN A 158 5.08 5.43 15.06
N ILE A 159 4.53 5.51 13.85
CA ILE A 159 4.28 4.36 12.97
C ILE A 159 5.58 3.63 12.68
N GLU A 160 6.64 4.37 12.36
CA GLU A 160 7.97 3.78 12.12
C GLU A 160 8.47 2.96 13.31
N GLY A 161 8.34 3.47 14.54
CA GLY A 161 8.75 2.75 15.75
C GLY A 161 7.89 1.51 16.01
N GLN A 162 6.58 1.59 15.76
CA GLN A 162 5.65 0.47 15.90
C GLN A 162 5.95 -0.63 14.86
N LEU A 163 6.19 -0.25 13.60
CA LEU A 163 6.62 -1.16 12.54
C LEU A 163 7.92 -1.87 12.91
N MET A 164 8.92 -1.12 13.39
CA MET A 164 10.19 -1.71 13.84
C MET A 164 9.96 -2.73 14.97
N GLN A 165 9.18 -2.38 15.98
CA GLN A 165 8.87 -3.29 17.08
C GLN A 165 8.18 -4.56 16.58
N THR A 166 7.14 -4.43 15.75
CA THR A 166 6.37 -5.57 15.22
C THR A 166 7.23 -6.46 14.32
N LEU A 167 7.91 -5.89 13.32
CA LEU A 167 8.61 -6.65 12.29
C LEU A 167 9.91 -7.28 12.78
N LEU A 168 10.68 -6.59 13.64
CA LEU A 168 11.86 -7.19 14.28
C LEU A 168 11.47 -8.35 15.20
N SER A 169 10.40 -8.20 15.99
CA SER A 169 9.88 -9.28 16.84
C SER A 169 9.40 -10.46 16.00
N ALA A 170 8.88 -10.18 14.80
CA ALA A 170 8.49 -11.15 13.81
C ALA A 170 9.66 -11.64 12.94
N GLY A 171 10.93 -11.40 13.28
CA GLY A 171 12.09 -11.96 12.59
C GLY A 171 12.38 -11.42 11.18
N TRP A 172 11.73 -10.33 10.78
CA TRP A 172 12.10 -9.60 9.57
C TRP A 172 13.40 -8.82 9.78
N ARG A 173 14.14 -8.60 8.69
CA ARG A 173 15.36 -7.78 8.71
C ARG A 173 15.09 -6.42 8.10
N LEU A 174 15.34 -5.35 8.85
CA LEU A 174 15.37 -3.98 8.31
C LEU A 174 16.63 -3.80 7.48
N GLU A 175 16.48 -3.40 6.22
CA GLU A 175 17.60 -3.20 5.29
C GLU A 175 17.64 -1.78 4.69
N VAL A 176 16.50 -1.10 4.64
CA VAL A 176 16.40 0.30 4.22
C VAL A 176 15.67 1.07 5.31
N GLU A 177 16.21 2.21 5.72
CA GLU A 177 15.55 3.12 6.66
C GLU A 177 15.89 4.56 6.29
N ARG A 178 14.85 5.38 6.21
CA ARG A 178 14.96 6.83 6.22
C ARG A 178 13.82 7.37 7.06
N PRO A 179 14.10 8.04 8.18
CA PRO A 179 13.06 8.50 9.09
C PRO A 179 12.25 9.65 8.51
N ALA A 180 10.97 9.71 8.86
CA ALA A 180 10.09 10.84 8.62
C ALA A 180 10.65 12.10 9.32
N VAL A 181 10.61 13.25 8.66
CA VAL A 181 11.12 14.52 9.20
C VAL A 181 9.95 15.34 9.73
N LEU A 182 10.02 15.72 11.00
CA LEU A 182 9.02 16.57 11.63
C LEU A 182 9.38 18.05 11.50
N ARG A 183 8.37 18.90 11.34
CA ARG A 183 8.50 20.35 11.50
C ARG A 183 7.83 20.79 12.78
N LEU A 184 8.54 21.61 13.57
CA LEU A 184 8.12 22.04 14.91
C LEU A 184 7.64 23.49 14.99
N ASN A 185 7.65 24.21 13.86
CA ASN A 185 7.40 25.66 13.84
C ASN A 185 5.90 26.03 13.82
N ASP A 186 5.02 25.03 13.77
CA ASP A 186 3.57 25.18 13.84
C ASP A 186 3.06 24.81 15.24
N PRO A 187 1.84 25.24 15.63
CA PRO A 187 1.28 24.98 16.96
C PRO A 187 1.25 23.49 17.35
N THR A 188 1.20 22.62 16.35
CA THR A 188 1.29 21.17 16.49
C THR A 188 2.39 20.65 15.56
N PRO A 189 3.35 19.85 16.06
CA PRO A 189 4.32 19.16 15.21
C PRO A 189 3.61 18.31 14.16
N PHE A 190 4.10 18.33 12.93
CA PHE A 190 3.58 17.52 11.84
C PHE A 190 4.71 16.93 11.00
N THR A 191 4.40 15.82 10.32
CA THR A 191 5.31 15.21 9.35
C THR A 191 5.44 16.11 8.13
N TYR A 192 6.65 16.61 7.89
CA TYR A 192 6.98 17.46 6.74
C TYR A 192 7.55 16.67 5.57
N ILE A 193 8.26 15.58 5.85
CA ILE A 193 8.79 14.65 4.85
C ILE A 193 8.49 13.25 5.34
N ASP A 194 7.89 12.44 4.48
CA ASP A 194 7.59 11.04 4.79
C ASP A 194 8.87 10.20 4.88
N GLY A 195 8.79 9.20 5.74
CA GLY A 195 9.84 8.21 5.93
C GLY A 195 9.68 7.04 4.96
N VAL A 196 10.63 6.12 5.03
CA VAL A 196 10.55 4.83 4.34
C VAL A 196 11.27 3.75 5.12
N GLN A 197 10.71 2.54 5.11
CA GLN A 197 11.36 1.35 5.63
C GLN A 197 11.30 0.19 4.61
N GLY A 198 12.43 -0.49 4.41
CA GLY A 198 12.55 -1.68 3.58
C GLY A 198 12.89 -2.91 4.42
N TRP A 199 12.09 -3.95 4.28
CA TRP A 199 12.11 -5.13 5.13
C TRP A 199 12.24 -6.41 4.32
N ARG A 200 13.24 -7.23 4.66
CA ARG A 200 13.43 -8.56 4.07
C ARG A 200 12.84 -9.65 4.95
N ASN A 201 12.08 -10.56 4.33
CA ASN A 201 11.64 -11.78 4.98
C ASN A 201 12.77 -12.80 5.00
N THR A 202 13.28 -13.10 6.19
CA THR A 202 14.39 -14.06 6.38
C THR A 202 13.95 -15.51 6.18
N ARG A 203 12.64 -15.79 6.16
CA ARG A 203 12.09 -17.16 6.06
C ARG A 203 11.99 -17.67 4.63
N LEU A 204 11.73 -16.78 3.68
CA LEU A 204 11.44 -17.15 2.28
C LEU A 204 12.68 -17.13 1.38
N ASN A 205 13.80 -16.56 1.86
CA ASN A 205 15.01 -16.33 1.06
C ASN A 205 16.27 -16.97 1.67
N SER A 206 16.21 -18.26 2.00
CA SER A 206 17.35 -19.02 2.55
C SER A 206 18.47 -19.35 1.54
N HIS A 207 18.46 -18.78 0.33
CA HIS A 207 19.37 -19.18 -0.77
C HIS A 207 20.47 -18.17 -1.13
N LYS A 208 20.79 -17.16 -0.30
CA LYS A 208 21.86 -16.19 -0.60
C LYS A 208 22.77 -15.81 0.59
N ASP A 209 22.85 -16.65 1.62
CA ASP A 209 23.81 -16.46 2.73
C ASP A 209 24.86 -17.60 2.79
N SER A 210 25.34 -18.09 1.64
CA SER A 210 26.47 -19.01 1.52
C SER A 210 27.49 -18.53 0.50
#